data_AF-A0A6A7GCA5-F1
#
_entry.id   AF-A0A6A7GCA5-F1
#
_cell.length_a   1.000
_cell.length_b   1.000
_cell.length_c   1.000
_cell.angle_alpha   90.00
_cell.angle_beta   90.00
_cell.angle_gamma   90.00
#
_symmetry.space_group_name_H-M   'P 1'
#
loop_
_entity.id
_entity.type
_entity.pdbx_description
1 polymer ?
#
loop_
_entity_poly.entity_id
_entity_poly.type
_entity_poly.pdbx_seq_one_letter_code
_entity_poly.pdbx_strand_id
1 'polypeptide(L)'
;MSQSRYSHAAESPKSRFIPKDFSTASSIIEKCLKGTAAEKLDAISKLHHLCKQLSMARNSKCEPVPVALLVSMRLLLCDREKGVRTQTLRALRYLIQTPEAIRGMSRVNIPVFISRSLEREPRYMWERMQALKFVRHLMEIDASQMPRIIVQSLVSIAQHTEDDFRKVSIDTLRELAIAHTGIVASCNGIKTIIDAILDEKLQDISGSLTVTLLYILDHESTRCHMRPSLDIQRLLWVFSDTDSPDSETKQSQREAAQKALVMILRSWTGILCLASDDFGLKSLVRILALPPTVKGASWARDAIFDLIFEILDVVKVPDSGHKRSSGPNLLYNYI
;
A
#
# COMPACT_ATOMS: atom_id res chain seq x y z
N MET A 1 36.96 -24.42 68.02
CA MET A 1 36.23 -25.36 67.15
C MET A 1 36.08 -24.73 65.76
N SER A 2 36.54 -25.45 64.72
CA SER A 2 36.24 -25.37 63.26
C SER A 2 36.20 -24.00 62.57
N GLN A 3 37.17 -23.66 61.69
CA GLN A 3 37.23 -23.95 60.22
C GLN A 3 36.05 -23.33 59.43
N SER A 4 36.14 -22.75 58.22
CA SER A 4 37.17 -22.48 57.22
C SER A 4 36.57 -21.51 56.17
N ARG A 5 37.47 -20.81 55.46
CA ARG A 5 37.33 -19.94 54.25
C ARG A 5 36.33 -20.41 53.18
N TYR A 6 35.74 -19.46 52.44
CA TYR A 6 35.64 -19.34 50.96
C TYR A 6 34.95 -17.99 50.64
N SER A 7 35.64 -16.88 50.36
CA SER A 7 36.01 -16.38 49.03
C SER A 7 35.10 -16.84 47.89
N HIS A 8 34.15 -16.00 47.46
CA HIS A 8 33.67 -15.98 46.08
C HIS A 8 33.70 -14.55 45.54
N ALA A 9 34.42 -14.43 44.44
CA ALA A 9 34.73 -13.22 43.73
C ALA A 9 33.47 -12.52 43.22
N ALA A 10 33.45 -11.19 43.36
CA ALA A 10 32.67 -10.34 42.49
C ALA A 10 33.17 -10.56 41.06
N GLU A 11 32.46 -11.38 40.29
CA GLU A 11 32.69 -11.47 38.84
C GLU A 11 32.41 -10.09 38.24
N SER A 12 33.49 -9.41 37.85
CA SER A 12 33.49 -8.32 36.89
C SER A 12 32.61 -8.69 35.69
N PRO A 13 31.74 -7.80 35.18
CA PRO A 13 30.94 -8.11 34.01
C PRO A 13 31.87 -8.43 32.86
N LYS A 14 31.89 -9.71 32.47
CA LYS A 14 32.70 -10.24 31.37
C LYS A 14 32.56 -9.28 30.18
N SER A 15 33.71 -8.74 29.78
CA SER A 15 33.90 -7.89 28.63
C SER A 15 33.03 -8.36 27.45
N ARG A 16 31.99 -7.59 27.14
CA ARG A 16 31.17 -7.77 25.94
C ARG A 16 32.04 -7.41 24.74
N PHE A 17 32.77 -8.41 24.26
CA PHE A 17 33.63 -8.31 23.08
C PHE A 17 32.74 -8.39 21.84
N ILE A 18 32.18 -7.26 21.41
CA ILE A 18 31.41 -7.15 20.16
C ILE A 18 32.15 -6.19 19.21
N PRO A 19 33.25 -6.63 18.56
CA PRO A 19 33.62 -6.05 17.26
C PRO A 19 33.99 -7.09 16.17
N LYS A 20 33.72 -8.40 16.35
CA LYS A 20 34.20 -9.46 15.43
C LYS A 20 33.21 -9.92 14.34
N ASP A 21 31.99 -9.43 14.33
CA ASP A 21 30.93 -10.09 13.54
C ASP A 21 30.75 -9.53 12.12
N PHE A 22 30.92 -8.21 11.91
CA PHE A 22 30.83 -7.61 10.56
C PHE A 22 32.05 -7.92 9.69
N SER A 23 33.24 -8.10 10.28
CA SER A 23 34.42 -8.61 9.57
C SER A 23 34.19 -10.06 9.11
N THR A 24 33.53 -10.86 9.96
CA THR A 24 33.15 -12.23 9.61
C THR A 24 32.13 -12.25 8.48
N ALA A 25 31.10 -11.39 8.53
CA ALA A 25 30.15 -11.22 7.43
C ALA A 25 30.83 -10.81 6.12
N SER A 26 31.75 -9.84 6.18
CA SER A 26 32.52 -9.39 5.00
C SER A 26 33.39 -10.53 4.42
N SER A 27 34.06 -11.30 5.28
CA SER A 27 34.86 -12.46 4.85
C SER A 27 34.00 -13.56 4.22
N ILE A 28 32.80 -13.82 4.75
CA ILE A 28 31.85 -14.78 4.15
C ILE A 28 31.45 -14.31 2.75
N ILE A 29 31.16 -13.02 2.56
CA ILE A 29 30.79 -12.52 1.22
C ILE A 29 31.96 -12.56 0.25
N GLU A 30 33.18 -12.22 0.68
CA GLU A 30 34.36 -12.35 -0.20
C GLU A 30 34.57 -13.80 -0.67
N LYS A 31 34.28 -14.78 0.20
CA LYS A 31 34.25 -16.20 -0.18
C LYS A 31 33.09 -16.51 -1.12
N CYS A 32 31.89 -15.97 -0.88
CA CYS A 32 30.75 -16.11 -1.81
C CYS A 32 31.07 -15.61 -3.21
N LEU A 33 31.72 -14.43 -3.33
CA LEU A 33 31.98 -13.81 -4.63
C LEU A 33 32.92 -14.63 -5.52
N LYS A 34 33.78 -15.47 -4.93
CA LYS A 34 34.75 -16.33 -5.63
C LYS A 34 34.28 -17.77 -5.86
N GLY A 35 33.17 -18.19 -5.22
CA GLY A 35 32.71 -19.57 -5.23
C GLY A 35 31.80 -19.95 -6.43
N THR A 36 31.56 -21.25 -6.55
CA THR A 36 30.56 -21.83 -7.46
C THR A 36 29.13 -21.54 -6.98
N ALA A 37 28.11 -21.81 -7.82
CA ALA A 37 26.71 -21.54 -7.49
C ALA A 37 26.22 -22.22 -6.19
N ALA A 38 26.65 -23.46 -5.93
CA ALA A 38 26.28 -24.20 -4.72
C ALA A 38 26.95 -23.61 -3.47
N GLU A 39 28.24 -23.26 -3.56
CA GLU A 39 29.00 -22.65 -2.46
C GLU A 39 28.47 -21.26 -2.11
N LYS A 40 28.06 -20.48 -3.12
CA LYS A 40 27.37 -19.20 -2.94
C LYS A 40 26.10 -19.34 -2.10
N LEU A 41 25.30 -20.37 -2.38
CA LEU A 41 24.01 -20.56 -1.74
C LEU A 41 24.17 -21.01 -0.27
N ASP A 42 25.12 -21.90 0.01
CA ASP A 42 25.47 -22.29 1.38
C ASP A 42 26.04 -21.11 2.18
N ALA A 43 26.97 -20.36 1.59
CA ALA A 43 27.59 -19.23 2.26
C ALA A 43 26.61 -18.06 2.50
N ILE A 44 25.64 -17.82 1.60
CA ILE A 44 24.57 -16.85 1.85
C ILE A 44 23.58 -17.35 2.90
N SER A 45 23.31 -18.65 2.97
CA SER A 45 22.48 -19.21 4.05
C SER A 45 23.14 -18.98 5.40
N LYS A 46 24.45 -19.25 5.52
CA LYS A 46 25.26 -18.92 6.70
C LYS A 46 25.22 -17.43 7.02
N LEU A 47 25.35 -16.58 6.00
CA LEU A 47 25.26 -15.14 6.16
C LEU A 47 23.88 -14.69 6.65
N HIS A 48 22.81 -15.28 6.12
CA HIS A 48 21.45 -15.00 6.57
C HIS A 48 21.28 -15.35 8.06
N HIS A 49 21.77 -16.50 8.50
CA HIS A 49 21.75 -16.89 9.91
C HIS A 49 22.55 -15.92 10.78
N LEU A 50 23.73 -15.50 10.33
CA LEU A 50 24.57 -14.53 11.03
C LEU A 50 23.88 -13.16 11.12
N CYS A 51 23.30 -12.65 10.03
CA CYS A 51 22.52 -11.40 10.05
C CYS A 51 21.31 -11.49 11.00
N LYS A 52 20.64 -12.64 11.06
CA LYS A 52 19.52 -12.87 12.00
C LYS A 52 20.00 -12.87 13.44
N GLN A 53 21.14 -13.51 13.75
CA GLN A 53 21.73 -13.48 15.09
C GLN A 53 22.15 -12.07 15.48
N LEU A 54 22.75 -11.32 14.56
CA LEU A 54 23.13 -9.92 14.79
C LEU A 54 21.92 -9.04 15.07
N SER A 55 20.83 -9.24 14.34
CA SER A 55 19.55 -8.58 14.62
C SER A 55 19.05 -8.86 16.04
N MET A 56 19.19 -10.09 16.54
CA MET A 56 18.68 -10.46 17.87
C MET A 56 19.61 -9.99 19.00
N ALA A 57 20.90 -9.89 18.74
CA ALA A 57 21.90 -9.44 19.71
C ALA A 57 21.97 -7.91 19.86
N ARG A 58 21.30 -7.16 18.98
CA ARG A 58 21.39 -5.69 18.90
C ARG A 58 20.58 -5.01 20.02
N ASN A 59 21.20 -4.80 21.18
CA ASN A 59 20.67 -3.94 22.24
C ASN A 59 21.11 -2.48 22.05
N SER A 60 20.13 -1.58 21.85
CA SER A 60 20.08 -0.13 22.12
C SER A 60 21.24 0.84 21.74
N LYS A 61 22.42 0.37 21.31
CA LYS A 61 23.50 1.21 20.75
C LYS A 61 23.91 0.62 19.40
N CYS A 62 23.26 1.06 18.34
CA CYS A 62 23.50 0.54 16.99
C CYS A 62 24.78 1.14 16.38
N GLU A 63 25.80 0.31 16.19
CA GLU A 63 26.88 0.65 15.25
C GLU A 63 26.30 0.75 13.82
N PRO A 64 26.76 1.72 13.01
CA PRO A 64 26.30 1.87 11.63
C PRO A 64 26.75 0.67 10.78
N VAL A 65 25.87 0.23 9.89
CA VAL A 65 26.20 -0.87 8.96
C VAL A 65 27.37 -0.43 8.06
N PRO A 66 28.47 -1.20 7.97
CA PRO A 66 29.60 -0.83 7.12
C PRO A 66 29.19 -0.73 5.64
N VAL A 67 29.62 0.34 4.96
CA VAL A 67 29.31 0.57 3.54
C VAL A 67 29.86 -0.55 2.66
N ALA A 68 31.05 -1.06 2.96
CA ALA A 68 31.65 -2.19 2.24
C ALA A 68 30.74 -3.42 2.23
N LEU A 69 30.07 -3.71 3.36
CA LEU A 69 29.13 -4.81 3.46
C LEU A 69 27.91 -4.60 2.55
N LEU A 70 27.37 -3.38 2.48
CA LEU A 70 26.25 -3.04 1.59
C LEU A 70 26.64 -3.16 0.11
N VAL A 71 27.86 -2.72 -0.26
CA VAL A 71 28.38 -2.89 -1.63
C VAL A 71 28.51 -4.36 -1.99
N SER A 72 28.99 -5.19 -1.07
CA SER A 72 29.09 -6.63 -1.26
C SER A 72 27.71 -7.30 -1.40
N MET A 73 26.71 -6.90 -0.61
CA MET A 73 25.32 -7.36 -0.78
C MET A 73 24.77 -6.96 -2.15
N ARG A 74 25.07 -5.76 -2.63
CA ARG A 74 24.64 -5.28 -3.94
C ARG A 74 25.16 -6.18 -5.08
N LEU A 75 26.39 -6.67 -4.98
CA LEU A 75 26.94 -7.63 -5.95
C LEU A 75 26.17 -8.95 -5.93
N LEU A 76 25.78 -9.44 -4.75
CA LEU A 76 24.99 -10.67 -4.62
C LEU A 76 23.56 -10.51 -5.16
N LEU A 77 22.96 -9.32 -5.07
CA LEU A 77 21.68 -9.00 -5.72
C LEU A 77 21.77 -9.02 -7.26
N CYS A 78 22.97 -8.90 -7.83
CA CYS A 78 23.21 -8.98 -9.27
C CYS A 78 23.49 -10.41 -9.77
N ASP A 79 23.57 -11.39 -8.89
CA ASP A 79 23.99 -12.74 -9.26
C ASP A 79 23.00 -13.40 -10.24
N ARG A 80 23.49 -14.37 -11.04
CA ARG A 80 22.70 -15.12 -12.02
C ARG A 80 21.67 -16.01 -11.31
N GLU A 81 22.04 -16.58 -10.18
CA GLU A 81 21.21 -17.51 -9.43
C GLU A 81 20.09 -16.81 -8.65
N LYS A 82 18.84 -17.19 -8.93
CA LYS A 82 17.66 -16.64 -8.25
C LYS A 82 17.66 -16.94 -6.74
N GLY A 83 18.21 -18.08 -6.34
CA GLY A 83 18.31 -18.48 -4.93
C GLY A 83 19.23 -17.55 -4.14
N VAL A 84 20.37 -17.18 -4.74
CA VAL A 84 21.33 -16.21 -4.18
C VAL A 84 20.64 -14.87 -3.97
N ARG A 85 20.01 -14.29 -5.00
CA ARG A 85 19.30 -13.01 -4.90
C ARG A 85 18.20 -13.02 -3.83
N THR A 86 17.40 -14.08 -3.79
CA THR A 86 16.30 -14.25 -2.82
C THR A 86 16.82 -14.27 -1.39
N GLN A 87 17.89 -15.02 -1.12
CA GLN A 87 18.48 -15.10 0.21
C GLN A 87 19.22 -13.81 0.59
N THR A 88 19.81 -13.11 -0.37
CA THR A 88 20.41 -11.78 -0.14
C THR A 88 19.36 -10.75 0.27
N LEU A 89 18.20 -10.69 -0.41
CA LEU A 89 17.08 -9.82 0.00
C LEU A 89 16.62 -10.15 1.43
N ARG A 90 16.52 -11.44 1.75
CA ARG A 90 16.16 -11.90 3.09
C ARG A 90 17.20 -11.49 4.14
N ALA A 91 18.49 -11.61 3.85
CA ALA A 91 19.57 -11.21 4.73
C ALA A 91 19.63 -9.68 4.92
N LEU A 92 19.45 -8.92 3.84
CA LEU A 92 19.37 -7.45 3.89
C LEU A 92 18.29 -6.98 4.84
N ARG A 93 17.14 -7.67 4.91
CA ARG A 93 16.07 -7.34 5.87
C ARG A 93 16.52 -7.40 7.33
N TYR A 94 17.40 -8.34 7.70
CA TYR A 94 17.94 -8.40 9.06
C TYR A 94 19.12 -7.45 9.28
N LEU A 95 19.79 -7.04 8.20
CA LEU A 95 20.92 -6.11 8.26
C LEU A 95 20.46 -4.66 8.43
N ILE A 96 19.42 -4.27 7.68
CA ILE A 96 18.86 -2.91 7.71
C ILE A 96 17.79 -2.86 8.80
N GLN A 97 18.08 -2.17 9.89
CA GLN A 97 17.18 -2.04 11.04
C GLN A 97 17.07 -0.62 11.57
N THR A 98 17.85 0.30 10.99
CA THR A 98 17.94 1.68 11.46
C THR A 98 17.77 2.63 10.28
N PRO A 99 17.26 3.85 10.51
CA PRO A 99 17.14 4.86 9.45
C PRO A 99 18.50 5.22 8.83
N GLU A 100 19.60 5.16 9.59
CA GLU A 100 20.96 5.35 9.06
C GLU A 100 21.32 4.28 8.02
N ALA A 101 20.92 3.03 8.27
CA ALA A 101 21.16 1.94 7.35
C ALA A 101 20.34 2.10 6.05
N ILE A 102 19.12 2.66 6.13
CA ILE A 102 18.31 3.02 4.95
C ILE A 102 19.05 4.06 4.10
N ARG A 103 19.57 5.13 4.72
CA ARG A 103 20.40 6.12 4.01
C ARG A 103 21.64 5.50 3.38
N GLY A 104 22.32 4.60 4.10
CA GLY A 104 23.48 3.86 3.59
C GLY A 104 23.14 3.01 2.36
N MET A 105 22.02 2.27 2.41
CA MET A 105 21.50 1.49 1.28
C MET A 105 21.20 2.36 0.06
N SER A 106 20.57 3.52 0.27
CA SER A 106 20.22 4.44 -0.81
C SER A 106 21.48 5.00 -1.49
N ARG A 107 22.54 5.31 -0.72
CA ARG A 107 23.83 5.78 -1.27
C ARG A 107 24.52 4.75 -2.18
N VAL A 108 24.35 3.46 -1.92
CA VAL A 108 24.93 2.39 -2.75
C VAL A 108 24.01 1.92 -3.88
N ASN A 109 22.85 2.56 -4.08
CA ASN A 109 21.86 2.21 -5.11
C ASN A 109 21.27 0.80 -5.01
N ILE A 110 21.20 0.22 -3.79
CA ILE A 110 20.45 -1.02 -3.55
C ILE A 110 18.95 -0.91 -3.94
N PRO A 111 18.25 0.23 -3.77
CA PRO A 111 16.83 0.36 -4.16
C PRO A 111 16.53 0.00 -5.62
N VAL A 112 17.48 0.21 -6.54
CA VAL A 112 17.34 -0.17 -7.95
C VAL A 112 17.20 -1.68 -8.12
N PHE A 113 17.98 -2.45 -7.36
CA PHE A 113 17.93 -3.92 -7.41
C PHE A 113 16.66 -4.46 -6.77
N ILE A 114 16.13 -3.78 -5.76
CA ILE A 114 14.87 -4.15 -5.12
C ILE A 114 13.71 -3.94 -6.10
N SER A 115 13.62 -2.79 -6.78
CA SER A 115 12.63 -2.56 -7.83
C SER A 115 12.76 -3.58 -8.96
N ARG A 116 13.99 -3.87 -9.43
CA ARG A 116 14.23 -4.93 -10.41
C ARG A 116 13.72 -6.30 -9.94
N SER A 117 13.90 -6.64 -8.66
CA SER A 117 13.43 -7.90 -8.09
C SER A 117 11.90 -7.95 -7.92
N LEU A 118 11.24 -6.81 -7.67
CA LEU A 118 9.78 -6.69 -7.60
C LEU A 118 9.11 -6.87 -8.97
N GLU A 119 9.68 -6.27 -10.01
CA GLU A 119 9.17 -6.28 -11.39
C GLU A 119 9.53 -7.54 -12.20
N ARG A 120 10.11 -8.56 -11.55
CA ARG A 120 10.41 -9.82 -12.25
C ARG A 120 9.15 -10.56 -12.66
N GLU A 121 9.30 -11.39 -13.69
CA GLU A 121 8.26 -12.30 -14.16
C GLU A 121 7.79 -13.29 -13.07
N PRO A 122 6.58 -13.86 -13.19
CA PRO A 122 6.00 -14.78 -12.20
C PRO A 122 6.88 -15.99 -11.82
N ARG A 123 7.71 -16.49 -12.74
CA ARG A 123 8.69 -17.58 -12.46
C ARG A 123 9.70 -17.26 -11.35
N TYR A 124 9.84 -15.99 -10.97
CA TYR A 124 10.67 -15.50 -9.88
C TYR A 124 9.85 -15.13 -8.62
N MET A 125 8.68 -15.73 -8.43
CA MET A 125 7.76 -15.45 -7.30
C MET A 125 8.46 -15.32 -5.94
N TRP A 126 9.40 -16.20 -5.60
CA TRP A 126 10.11 -16.15 -4.32
C TRP A 126 11.01 -14.91 -4.17
N GLU A 127 11.64 -14.48 -5.26
CA GLU A 127 12.46 -13.25 -5.28
C GLU A 127 11.56 -12.03 -5.10
N ARG A 128 10.46 -11.95 -5.86
CA ARG A 128 9.45 -10.89 -5.74
C ARG A 128 8.88 -10.81 -4.32
N MET A 129 8.55 -11.96 -3.73
CA MET A 129 8.04 -12.09 -2.37
C MET A 129 9.03 -11.57 -1.32
N GLN A 130 10.32 -11.88 -1.44
CA GLN A 130 11.33 -11.35 -0.51
C GLN A 130 11.55 -9.85 -0.72
N ALA A 131 11.49 -9.36 -1.96
CA ALA A 131 11.60 -7.94 -2.24
C ALA A 131 10.42 -7.16 -1.62
N LEU A 132 9.19 -7.64 -1.76
CA LEU A 132 8.02 -7.00 -1.16
C LEU A 132 8.07 -7.02 0.37
N LYS A 133 8.49 -8.15 0.97
CA LYS A 133 8.73 -8.23 2.42
C LYS A 133 9.82 -7.27 2.89
N PHE A 134 10.82 -7.02 2.06
CA PHE A 134 11.85 -6.03 2.34
C PHE A 134 11.28 -4.60 2.27
N VAL A 135 10.44 -4.28 1.28
CA VAL A 135 9.77 -2.97 1.20
C VAL A 135 8.92 -2.69 2.43
N ARG A 136 8.07 -3.64 2.86
CA ARG A 136 7.25 -3.45 4.07
C ARG A 136 8.12 -3.27 5.33
N HIS A 137 9.23 -4.00 5.43
CA HIS A 137 10.21 -3.81 6.50
C HIS A 137 10.86 -2.40 6.49
N LEU A 138 11.13 -1.82 5.31
CA LEU A 138 11.60 -0.44 5.23
C LEU A 138 10.55 0.57 5.74
N MET A 139 9.27 0.31 5.44
CA MET A 139 8.15 1.15 5.92
C MET A 139 8.05 1.10 7.45
N GLU A 140 8.22 -0.08 8.05
CA GLU A 140 8.21 -0.28 9.50
C GLU A 140 9.34 0.46 10.22
N ILE A 141 10.51 0.61 9.58
CA ILE A 141 11.64 1.37 10.15
C ILE A 141 11.41 2.88 9.99
N ASP A 142 11.23 3.34 8.75
CA ASP A 142 11.06 4.77 8.44
C ASP A 142 10.48 4.95 7.03
N ALA A 143 9.15 5.13 6.94
CA ALA A 143 8.44 5.38 5.69
C ALA A 143 8.81 6.72 5.01
N SER A 144 9.32 7.70 5.75
CA SER A 144 9.70 9.01 5.18
C SER A 144 10.90 8.89 4.24
N GLN A 145 11.76 7.91 4.48
CA GLN A 145 12.96 7.65 3.69
C GLN A 145 12.74 6.61 2.57
N MET A 146 11.48 6.26 2.27
CA MET A 146 11.17 5.31 1.21
C MET A 146 11.71 5.79 -0.15
N PRO A 147 12.59 5.02 -0.82
CA PRO A 147 13.12 5.39 -2.11
C PRO A 147 12.03 5.48 -3.19
N ARG A 148 12.01 6.59 -3.95
CA ARG A 148 11.02 6.85 -5.01
C ARG A 148 10.87 5.69 -6.01
N ILE A 149 11.98 5.09 -6.42
CA ILE A 149 12.00 4.01 -7.41
C ILE A 149 11.20 2.78 -6.96
N ILE A 150 11.18 2.50 -5.65
CA ILE A 150 10.41 1.38 -5.09
C ILE A 150 8.91 1.70 -5.17
N VAL A 151 8.52 2.95 -4.87
CA VAL A 151 7.12 3.38 -4.97
C VAL A 151 6.64 3.34 -6.42
N GLN A 152 7.46 3.78 -7.38
CA GLN A 152 7.14 3.69 -8.80
C GLN A 152 6.97 2.23 -9.26
N SER A 153 7.82 1.33 -8.76
CA SER A 153 7.72 -0.12 -9.02
C SER A 153 6.40 -0.70 -8.51
N LEU A 154 6.00 -0.37 -7.28
CA LEU A 154 4.72 -0.78 -6.71
C LEU A 154 3.54 -0.23 -7.52
N VAL A 155 3.60 1.04 -7.94
CA VAL A 155 2.56 1.66 -8.78
C VAL A 155 2.45 0.95 -10.13
N SER A 156 3.59 0.60 -10.76
CA SER A 156 3.60 -0.15 -12.01
C SER A 156 2.91 -1.50 -11.84
N ILE A 157 3.26 -2.27 -10.81
CA ILE A 157 2.66 -3.59 -10.53
C ILE A 157 1.16 -3.44 -10.23
N ALA A 158 0.77 -2.40 -9.49
CA ALA A 158 -0.63 -2.12 -9.16
C ALA A 158 -1.50 -1.80 -10.39
N GLN A 159 -0.91 -1.25 -11.46
CA GLN A 159 -1.61 -0.95 -12.70
C GLN A 159 -1.79 -2.17 -13.62
N HIS A 160 -1.02 -3.25 -13.43
CA HIS A 160 -1.11 -4.47 -14.23
C HIS A 160 -2.14 -5.45 -13.66
N THR A 161 -3.35 -5.49 -14.24
CA THR A 161 -4.51 -6.26 -13.75
C THR A 161 -4.31 -7.78 -13.65
N GLU A 162 -3.36 -8.32 -14.41
CA GLU A 162 -3.06 -9.76 -14.49
C GLU A 162 -1.89 -10.18 -13.59
N ASP A 163 -1.31 -9.26 -12.81
CA ASP A 163 -0.20 -9.58 -11.92
C ASP A 163 -0.69 -10.13 -10.56
N ASP A 164 -0.19 -11.30 -10.16
CA ASP A 164 -0.47 -11.95 -8.87
C ASP A 164 -0.15 -11.03 -7.67
N PHE A 165 0.84 -10.15 -7.80
CA PHE A 165 1.29 -9.24 -6.74
C PHE A 165 0.48 -7.94 -6.68
N ARG A 166 -0.48 -7.73 -7.60
CA ARG A 166 -1.26 -6.51 -7.68
C ARG A 166 -2.00 -6.17 -6.37
N LYS A 167 -2.77 -7.12 -5.83
CA LYS A 167 -3.56 -6.93 -4.60
C LYS A 167 -2.68 -6.48 -3.43
N VAL A 168 -1.54 -7.17 -3.25
CA VAL A 168 -0.60 -6.88 -2.14
C VAL A 168 0.16 -5.57 -2.39
N SER A 169 0.45 -5.23 -3.65
CA SER A 169 1.11 -3.97 -4.01
C SER A 169 0.20 -2.77 -3.73
N ILE A 170 -1.10 -2.90 -4.01
CA ILE A 170 -2.10 -1.86 -3.70
C ILE A 170 -2.26 -1.68 -2.20
N ASP A 171 -2.32 -2.77 -1.43
CA ASP A 171 -2.40 -2.67 0.04
C ASP A 171 -1.13 -2.07 0.64
N THR A 172 0.05 -2.41 0.10
CA THR A 172 1.32 -1.78 0.50
C THR A 172 1.36 -0.29 0.14
N LEU A 173 0.84 0.10 -1.04
CA LEU A 173 0.72 1.50 -1.44
C LEU A 173 -0.25 2.27 -0.55
N ARG A 174 -1.37 1.65 -0.15
CA ARG A 174 -2.33 2.20 0.80
C ARG A 174 -1.68 2.47 2.15
N GLU A 175 -0.97 1.49 2.71
CA GLU A 175 -0.21 1.66 3.97
C GLU A 175 0.82 2.79 3.85
N LEU A 176 1.53 2.86 2.72
CA LEU A 176 2.51 3.92 2.47
C LEU A 176 1.86 5.28 2.29
N ALA A 177 0.66 5.36 1.72
CA ALA A 177 -0.06 6.61 1.54
C ALA A 177 -0.46 7.24 2.89
N ILE A 178 -0.74 6.40 3.90
CA ILE A 178 -1.00 6.85 5.28
C ILE A 178 0.31 7.30 5.94
N ALA A 179 1.40 6.54 5.78
CA ALA A 179 2.66 6.83 6.45
C ALA A 179 3.45 8.01 5.83
N HIS A 180 3.42 8.16 4.51
CA HIS A 180 4.11 9.22 3.77
C HIS A 180 3.40 9.54 2.45
N THR A 181 2.34 10.34 2.51
CA THR A 181 1.50 10.67 1.34
C THR A 181 2.29 11.36 0.21
N GLY A 182 3.29 12.19 0.54
CA GLY A 182 4.03 12.99 -0.44
C GLY A 182 4.77 12.16 -1.50
N ILE A 183 5.43 11.08 -1.09
CA ILE A 183 6.13 10.22 -2.05
C ILE A 183 5.15 9.49 -2.97
N VAL A 184 4.01 9.03 -2.42
CA VAL A 184 2.98 8.32 -3.19
C VAL A 184 2.33 9.24 -4.22
N ALA A 185 2.00 10.48 -3.83
CA ALA A 185 1.46 11.49 -4.73
C ALA A 185 2.45 11.85 -5.85
N SER A 186 3.74 12.01 -5.54
CA SER A 186 4.79 12.29 -6.53
C SER A 186 5.00 11.15 -7.56
N CYS A 187 4.52 9.94 -7.25
CA CYS A 187 4.56 8.77 -8.11
C CYS A 187 3.21 8.47 -8.78
N ASN A 188 2.22 9.37 -8.66
CA ASN A 188 0.86 9.18 -9.17
C ASN A 188 0.14 7.96 -8.56
N GLY A 189 0.52 7.55 -7.34
CA GLY A 189 -0.04 6.38 -6.68
C GLY A 189 -1.47 6.60 -6.16
N ILE A 190 -1.85 7.84 -5.85
CA ILE A 190 -3.22 8.18 -5.41
C ILE A 190 -4.23 7.83 -6.51
N LYS A 191 -3.93 8.19 -7.77
CA LYS A 191 -4.73 7.83 -8.94
C LYS A 191 -4.92 6.31 -9.05
N THR A 192 -3.84 5.55 -8.84
CA THR A 192 -3.89 4.09 -8.89
C THR A 192 -4.70 3.48 -7.74
N ILE A 193 -4.69 4.09 -6.55
CA ILE A 193 -5.55 3.69 -5.42
C ILE A 193 -7.03 3.93 -5.75
N ILE A 194 -7.36 5.08 -6.34
CA ILE A 194 -8.74 5.40 -6.75
C ILE A 194 -9.23 4.42 -7.82
N ASP A 195 -8.39 4.11 -8.81
CA ASP A 195 -8.72 3.14 -9.85
C ASP A 195 -8.94 1.73 -9.28
N ALA A 196 -8.21 1.39 -8.22
CA ALA A 196 -8.36 0.12 -7.52
C ALA A 196 -9.67 0.03 -6.70
N ILE A 197 -10.30 1.15 -6.31
CA ILE A 197 -11.61 1.13 -5.64
C ILE A 197 -12.70 0.60 -6.58
N LEU A 198 -12.60 0.96 -7.86
CA LEU A 198 -13.58 0.57 -8.88
C LEU A 198 -13.36 -0.86 -9.39
N ASP A 199 -12.23 -1.48 -9.10
CA ASP A 199 -11.88 -2.79 -9.68
C ASP A 199 -12.67 -3.96 -9.06
N GLU A 200 -13.24 -4.80 -9.92
CA GLU A 200 -13.96 -6.02 -9.56
C GLU A 200 -13.09 -7.01 -8.76
N LYS A 201 -11.81 -7.18 -9.10
CA LYS A 201 -10.92 -8.14 -8.41
C LYS A 201 -10.54 -7.68 -6.99
N LEU A 202 -10.82 -6.42 -6.62
CA LEU A 202 -10.37 -5.78 -5.38
C LEU A 202 -11.51 -5.29 -4.49
N GLN A 203 -12.73 -5.79 -4.68
CA GLN A 203 -13.90 -5.40 -3.90
C GLN A 203 -13.70 -5.55 -2.38
N ASP A 204 -12.97 -6.57 -1.92
CA ASP A 204 -12.67 -6.77 -0.50
C ASP A 204 -11.93 -5.58 0.14
N ILE A 205 -11.04 -4.94 -0.61
CA ILE A 205 -10.14 -3.88 -0.12
C ILE A 205 -10.72 -2.48 -0.40
N SER A 206 -11.67 -2.37 -1.34
CA SER A 206 -12.30 -1.11 -1.79
C SER A 206 -12.72 -0.18 -0.65
N GLY A 207 -13.32 -0.71 0.43
CA GLY A 207 -13.69 0.08 1.60
C GLY A 207 -12.50 0.66 2.35
N SER A 208 -11.45 -0.14 2.56
CA SER A 208 -10.22 0.33 3.21
C SER A 208 -9.46 1.36 2.38
N LEU A 209 -9.52 1.27 1.03
CA LEU A 209 -8.97 2.27 0.13
C LEU A 209 -9.77 3.57 0.22
N THR A 210 -11.10 3.49 0.25
CA THR A 210 -11.98 4.67 0.38
C THR A 210 -11.73 5.41 1.70
N VAL A 211 -11.61 4.68 2.82
CA VAL A 211 -11.25 5.25 4.13
C VAL A 211 -9.88 5.92 4.08
N THR A 212 -8.92 5.33 3.35
CA THR A 212 -7.58 5.91 3.20
C THR A 212 -7.63 7.23 2.41
N LEU A 213 -8.47 7.33 1.37
CA LEU A 213 -8.70 8.60 0.67
C LEU A 213 -9.29 9.66 1.59
N LEU A 214 -10.29 9.28 2.41
CA LEU A 214 -10.89 10.19 3.39
C LEU A 214 -9.87 10.67 4.42
N TYR A 215 -8.98 9.78 4.89
CA TYR A 215 -7.90 10.13 5.81
C TYR A 215 -6.94 11.18 5.21
N ILE A 216 -6.55 11.00 3.94
CA ILE A 216 -5.68 11.94 3.22
C ILE A 216 -6.36 13.31 3.06
N LEU A 217 -7.68 13.33 2.86
CA LEU A 217 -8.47 14.57 2.73
C LEU A 217 -8.73 15.27 4.07
N ASP A 218 -8.68 14.55 5.18
CA ASP A 218 -8.97 15.09 6.52
C ASP A 218 -7.85 16.00 7.04
N HIS A 219 -6.58 15.60 6.84
CA HIS A 219 -5.43 16.35 7.36
C HIS A 219 -4.96 17.45 6.39
N GLU A 220 -4.68 18.65 6.91
CA GLU A 220 -4.24 19.79 6.10
C GLU A 220 -2.93 19.53 5.34
N SER A 221 -1.95 18.89 6.01
CA SER A 221 -0.63 18.59 5.44
C SER A 221 -0.71 17.61 4.27
N THR A 222 -1.63 16.63 4.32
CA THR A 222 -1.80 15.61 3.27
C THR A 222 -2.77 16.04 2.19
N ARG A 223 -3.71 16.95 2.50
CA ARG A 223 -4.73 17.44 1.56
C ARG A 223 -4.12 18.09 0.32
N CYS A 224 -2.97 18.77 0.46
CA CYS A 224 -2.29 19.41 -0.67
C CYS A 224 -1.79 18.42 -1.75
N HIS A 225 -1.75 17.12 -1.44
CA HIS A 225 -1.27 16.08 -2.36
C HIS A 225 -2.38 15.41 -3.17
N MET A 226 -3.64 15.67 -2.83
CA MET A 226 -4.80 15.19 -3.56
C MET A 226 -5.49 16.38 -4.23
N ARG A 227 -6.05 16.17 -5.43
CA ARG A 227 -6.87 17.18 -6.12
C ARG A 227 -8.32 16.70 -6.10
N PRO A 228 -9.14 17.11 -5.12
CA PRO A 228 -10.50 16.59 -4.94
C PRO A 228 -11.34 16.64 -6.23
N SER A 229 -11.21 17.72 -7.01
CA SER A 229 -11.97 17.93 -8.25
C SER A 229 -11.63 16.96 -9.38
N LEU A 230 -10.44 16.36 -9.40
CA LEU A 230 -10.07 15.36 -10.41
C LEU A 230 -10.20 13.94 -9.88
N ASP A 231 -9.76 13.75 -8.63
CA ASP A 231 -9.58 12.45 -8.01
C ASP A 231 -10.91 11.85 -7.55
N ILE A 232 -11.76 12.65 -6.88
CA ILE A 232 -13.09 12.20 -6.44
C ILE A 232 -14.05 12.13 -7.63
N GLN A 233 -13.91 13.04 -8.60
CA GLN A 233 -14.71 13.04 -9.83
C GLN A 233 -14.57 11.72 -10.59
N ARG A 234 -13.44 11.01 -10.48
CA ARG A 234 -13.27 9.72 -11.13
C ARG A 234 -14.20 8.64 -10.59
N LEU A 235 -14.52 8.67 -9.29
CA LEU A 235 -15.54 7.80 -8.71
C LEU A 235 -16.95 8.17 -9.19
N LEU A 236 -17.18 9.48 -9.41
CA LEU A 236 -18.45 10.00 -9.91
C LEU A 236 -18.66 9.75 -11.41
N TRP A 237 -17.57 9.63 -12.18
CA TRP A 237 -17.62 9.40 -13.63
C TRP A 237 -18.38 8.11 -13.97
N VAL A 238 -18.29 7.09 -13.11
CA VAL A 238 -19.05 5.84 -13.25
C VAL A 238 -20.56 6.11 -13.35
N PHE A 239 -21.09 7.10 -12.64
CA PHE A 239 -22.51 7.52 -12.70
C PHE A 239 -22.86 8.33 -13.95
N SER A 240 -21.87 9.01 -14.54
CA SER A 240 -22.06 9.84 -15.73
C SER A 240 -21.91 9.07 -17.05
N ASP A 241 -21.32 7.87 -17.01
CA ASP A 241 -21.13 7.02 -18.18
C ASP A 241 -22.46 6.34 -18.59
N THR A 242 -23.13 6.94 -19.57
CA THR A 242 -24.46 6.52 -20.05
C THR A 242 -24.43 5.78 -21.39
N ASP A 243 -23.28 5.78 -22.07
CA ASP A 243 -23.14 5.31 -23.46
C ASP A 243 -22.55 3.89 -23.56
N SER A 244 -22.03 3.37 -22.47
CA SER A 244 -21.20 2.17 -22.49
C SER A 244 -22.04 0.89 -22.29
N PRO A 245 -21.77 -0.21 -23.04
CA PRO A 245 -22.62 -1.41 -23.01
C PRO A 245 -22.59 -2.09 -21.64
N ASP A 246 -23.74 -2.56 -21.16
CA ASP A 246 -23.85 -3.25 -19.87
C ASP A 246 -23.07 -4.58 -19.91
N SER A 247 -22.09 -4.69 -19.01
CA SER A 247 -21.26 -5.89 -18.79
C SER A 247 -21.29 -6.20 -17.29
N GLU A 248 -21.17 -7.47 -16.91
CA GLU A 248 -21.07 -7.90 -15.50
C GLU A 248 -19.99 -7.12 -14.76
N THR A 249 -18.83 -6.91 -15.41
CA THR A 249 -17.71 -6.10 -14.89
C THR A 249 -18.12 -4.66 -14.53
N LYS A 250 -19.01 -4.05 -15.32
CA LYS A 250 -19.52 -2.69 -15.07
C LYS A 250 -20.54 -2.68 -13.96
N GLN A 251 -21.36 -3.72 -13.84
CA GLN A 251 -22.30 -3.81 -12.72
C GLN A 251 -21.55 -3.85 -11.40
N SER A 252 -20.49 -4.65 -11.30
CA SER A 252 -19.61 -4.66 -10.12
C SER A 252 -18.91 -3.31 -9.89
N GLN A 253 -18.45 -2.64 -10.95
CA GLN A 253 -17.88 -1.28 -10.85
C GLN A 253 -18.90 -0.26 -10.32
N ARG A 254 -20.16 -0.32 -10.77
CA ARG A 254 -21.25 0.55 -10.32
C ARG A 254 -21.56 0.34 -8.85
N GLU A 255 -21.67 -0.92 -8.41
CA GLU A 255 -21.88 -1.26 -7.00
C GLU A 255 -20.71 -0.80 -6.11
N ALA A 256 -19.47 -0.93 -6.60
CA ALA A 256 -18.28 -0.45 -5.90
C ALA A 256 -18.28 1.08 -5.76
N ALA A 257 -18.62 1.79 -6.84
CA ALA A 257 -18.73 3.24 -6.86
C ALA A 257 -19.85 3.73 -5.93
N GLN A 258 -21.00 3.04 -5.90
CA GLN A 258 -22.10 3.32 -4.98
C GLN A 258 -21.65 3.18 -3.52
N LYS A 259 -21.06 2.03 -3.15
CA LYS A 259 -20.55 1.81 -1.78
C LYS A 259 -19.50 2.84 -1.38
N ALA A 260 -18.57 3.15 -2.28
CA ALA A 260 -17.55 4.17 -2.05
C ALA A 260 -18.18 5.56 -1.82
N LEU A 261 -19.16 5.94 -2.63
CA LEU A 261 -19.86 7.21 -2.50
C LEU A 261 -20.66 7.30 -1.19
N VAL A 262 -21.33 6.23 -0.75
CA VAL A 262 -21.97 6.16 0.59
C VAL A 262 -20.94 6.45 1.68
N MET A 263 -19.79 5.76 1.64
CA MET A 263 -18.74 5.94 2.65
C MET A 263 -18.21 7.38 2.67
N ILE A 264 -18.02 7.99 1.50
CA ILE A 264 -17.59 9.38 1.38
C ILE A 264 -18.65 10.33 1.94
N LEU A 265 -19.93 10.15 1.58
CA LEU A 265 -21.03 11.00 2.05
C LEU A 265 -21.39 10.80 3.52
N ARG A 266 -21.01 9.69 4.15
CA ARG A 266 -21.09 9.49 5.60
C ARG A 266 -19.98 10.21 6.39
N SER A 267 -18.96 10.72 5.70
CA SER A 267 -17.87 11.49 6.32
C SER A 267 -18.04 13.00 6.11
N TRP A 268 -17.76 13.80 7.14
CA TRP A 268 -17.75 15.27 7.05
C TRP A 268 -16.81 15.78 5.96
N THR A 269 -15.62 15.20 5.84
CA THR A 269 -14.63 15.59 4.83
C THR A 269 -15.13 15.34 3.42
N GLY A 270 -15.83 14.22 3.22
CA GLY A 270 -16.40 13.84 1.92
C GLY A 270 -17.56 14.74 1.52
N ILE A 271 -18.49 15.03 2.44
CA ILE A 271 -19.60 15.97 2.20
C ILE A 271 -19.05 17.35 1.82
N LEU A 272 -18.10 17.89 2.61
CA LEU A 272 -17.51 19.21 2.34
C LEU A 272 -16.81 19.25 0.99
N CYS A 273 -16.04 18.22 0.63
CA CYS A 273 -15.36 18.14 -0.66
C CYS A 273 -16.35 18.08 -1.83
N LEU A 274 -17.38 17.22 -1.73
CA LEU A 274 -18.36 17.01 -2.79
C LEU A 274 -19.34 18.19 -2.95
N ALA A 275 -19.64 18.92 -1.88
CA ALA A 275 -20.50 20.10 -1.91
C ALA A 275 -19.77 21.35 -2.44
N SER A 276 -18.45 21.43 -2.25
CA SER A 276 -17.64 22.56 -2.69
C SER A 276 -17.40 22.57 -4.20
N ASP A 277 -17.40 21.41 -4.85
CA ASP A 277 -17.15 21.29 -6.29
C ASP A 277 -18.44 21.32 -7.12
N ASP A 278 -18.42 22.06 -8.23
CA ASP A 278 -19.51 22.12 -9.19
C ASP A 278 -19.74 20.79 -9.90
N PHE A 279 -18.71 19.95 -9.98
CA PHE A 279 -18.77 18.60 -10.56
C PHE A 279 -18.99 17.49 -9.52
N GLY A 280 -19.19 17.85 -8.24
CA GLY A 280 -19.49 16.92 -7.15
C GLY A 280 -20.98 16.57 -7.05
N LEU A 281 -21.63 16.95 -5.94
CA LEU A 281 -23.05 16.70 -5.70
C LEU A 281 -23.95 17.32 -6.77
N LYS A 282 -23.62 18.51 -7.26
CA LYS A 282 -24.40 19.17 -8.32
C LYS A 282 -24.43 18.35 -9.62
N SER A 283 -23.35 17.62 -9.92
CA SER A 283 -23.30 16.72 -11.07
C SER A 283 -24.28 15.55 -10.92
N LEU A 284 -24.32 14.93 -9.73
CA LEU A 284 -25.27 13.85 -9.45
C LEU A 284 -26.73 14.32 -9.56
N VAL A 285 -27.03 15.52 -9.07
CA VAL A 285 -28.38 16.11 -9.22
C VAL A 285 -28.73 16.40 -10.69
N ARG A 286 -27.76 16.82 -11.52
CA ARG A 286 -27.98 17.01 -12.96
C ARG A 286 -28.29 15.70 -13.67
N ILE A 287 -27.71 14.57 -13.25
CA ILE A 287 -28.02 13.24 -13.79
C ILE A 287 -29.48 12.85 -13.51
N LEU A 288 -30.02 13.22 -12.34
CA LEU A 288 -31.43 13.03 -12.01
C LEU A 288 -32.38 13.84 -12.92
N ALA A 289 -31.93 15.01 -13.39
CA ALA A 289 -32.71 15.89 -14.26
C ALA A 289 -32.74 15.44 -15.74
N LEU A 290 -31.99 14.39 -16.11
CA LEU A 290 -32.00 13.88 -17.47
C LEU A 290 -33.36 13.27 -17.84
N PRO A 291 -33.75 13.25 -19.14
CA PRO A 291 -34.98 12.59 -19.57
C PRO A 291 -34.94 11.06 -19.38
N PRO A 292 -36.05 10.39 -19.04
CA PRO A 292 -36.11 8.92 -18.85
C PRO A 292 -35.85 8.10 -20.12
N THR A 293 -35.69 8.76 -21.28
CA THR A 293 -35.35 8.13 -22.56
C THR A 293 -33.91 7.62 -22.63
N VAL A 294 -33.02 8.12 -21.77
CA VAL A 294 -31.62 7.68 -21.67
C VAL A 294 -31.56 6.43 -20.78
N LYS A 295 -31.53 5.24 -21.39
CA LYS A 295 -31.48 3.95 -20.66
C LYS A 295 -30.29 3.86 -19.70
N GLY A 296 -29.13 4.39 -20.11
CA GLY A 296 -27.92 4.45 -19.28
C GLY A 296 -28.03 5.35 -18.05
N ALA A 297 -29.05 6.22 -17.97
CA ALA A 297 -29.30 7.04 -16.78
C ALA A 297 -30.28 6.39 -15.79
N SER A 298 -30.98 5.31 -16.15
CA SER A 298 -31.96 4.65 -15.26
C SER A 298 -31.28 4.08 -14.03
N TRP A 299 -30.22 3.29 -14.21
CA TRP A 299 -29.48 2.70 -13.10
C TRP A 299 -28.86 3.78 -12.21
N ALA A 300 -28.34 4.87 -12.80
CA ALA A 300 -27.70 5.95 -12.06
C ALA A 300 -28.73 6.67 -11.20
N ARG A 301 -29.97 6.86 -11.70
CA ARG A 301 -31.07 7.43 -10.91
C ARG A 301 -31.47 6.53 -9.75
N ASP A 302 -31.69 5.25 -10.01
CA ASP A 302 -32.06 4.29 -8.97
C ASP A 302 -30.97 4.23 -7.89
N ALA A 303 -29.70 4.13 -8.29
CA ALA A 303 -28.56 4.16 -7.37
C ALA A 303 -28.47 5.48 -6.59
N ILE A 304 -28.70 6.64 -7.22
CA ILE A 304 -28.70 7.94 -6.53
C ILE A 304 -29.87 8.03 -5.54
N PHE A 305 -31.06 7.53 -5.89
CA PHE A 305 -32.18 7.47 -4.94
C PHE A 305 -31.86 6.58 -3.76
N ASP A 306 -31.33 5.38 -4.00
CA ASP A 306 -30.90 4.46 -2.94
C ASP A 306 -29.83 5.10 -2.04
N LEU A 307 -28.86 5.81 -2.63
CA LEU A 307 -27.85 6.58 -1.89
C LEU A 307 -28.49 7.64 -0.99
N ILE A 308 -29.42 8.43 -1.52
CA ILE A 308 -30.12 9.47 -0.76
C ILE A 308 -30.93 8.85 0.37
N PHE A 309 -31.67 7.76 0.12
CA PHE A 309 -32.44 7.07 1.15
C PHE A 309 -31.55 6.46 2.23
N GLU A 310 -30.43 5.82 1.85
CA GLU A 310 -29.47 5.23 2.79
C GLU A 310 -28.75 6.30 3.64
N ILE A 311 -28.51 7.49 3.10
CA ILE A 311 -27.90 8.60 3.85
C ILE A 311 -28.93 9.29 4.75
N LEU A 312 -30.16 9.47 4.27
CA LEU A 312 -31.25 10.16 4.96
C LEU A 312 -32.11 9.22 5.81
N ASP A 313 -31.59 8.07 6.23
CA ASP A 313 -32.30 6.94 6.87
C ASP A 313 -32.92 7.26 8.27
N VAL A 314 -33.29 8.52 8.52
CA VAL A 314 -34.16 9.02 9.59
C VAL A 314 -35.66 9.01 9.21
N VAL A 315 -36.06 8.65 7.98
CA VAL A 315 -37.49 8.40 7.69
C VAL A 315 -37.66 7.11 6.89
N LYS A 316 -37.53 5.98 7.58
CA LYS A 316 -38.34 4.81 7.21
C LYS A 316 -39.80 5.24 7.33
N VAL A 317 -40.40 5.65 6.22
CA VAL A 317 -41.85 5.58 6.09
C VAL A 317 -42.17 4.09 6.27
N PRO A 318 -42.93 3.70 7.30
CA PRO A 318 -43.26 2.30 7.48
C PRO A 318 -43.96 1.82 6.20
N ASP A 319 -43.60 0.62 5.74
CA ASP A 319 -44.24 -0.07 4.62
C ASP A 319 -45.76 -0.08 4.79
N SER A 320 -46.43 0.94 4.26
CA SER A 320 -47.85 0.87 3.98
C SER A 320 -47.95 0.18 2.64
N GLY A 321 -48.30 -1.11 2.68
CA GLY A 321 -48.64 -1.92 1.51
C GLY A 321 -49.74 -1.27 0.68
N HIS A 322 -49.38 -0.29 -0.14
CA HIS A 322 -50.27 0.37 -1.07
C HIS A 322 -49.73 0.12 -2.47
N LYS A 323 -50.49 -0.72 -3.18
CA LYS A 323 -50.54 -0.76 -4.64
C LYS A 323 -50.38 0.68 -5.14
N ARG A 324 -49.40 0.93 -6.00
CA ARG A 324 -49.29 2.18 -6.78
C ARG A 324 -50.54 2.29 -7.67
N SER A 325 -51.63 2.81 -7.13
CA SER A 325 -52.73 3.33 -7.91
C SER A 325 -52.34 4.74 -8.37
N SER A 326 -52.47 4.97 -9.67
CA SER A 326 -52.28 6.23 -10.39
C SER A 326 -52.49 7.48 -9.52
N GLY A 327 -51.50 8.36 -9.51
CA GLY A 327 -51.50 9.55 -8.68
C GLY A 327 -52.70 10.46 -8.94
N PRO A 328 -53.27 11.10 -7.90
CA PRO A 328 -54.27 12.13 -8.09
C PRO A 328 -53.59 13.43 -8.54
N ASN A 329 -54.20 14.08 -9.54
CA ASN A 329 -53.83 15.38 -10.08
C ASN A 329 -53.65 16.44 -8.96
N LEU A 330 -52.40 16.83 -8.66
CA LEU A 330 -52.05 17.89 -7.72
C LEU A 330 -51.92 19.28 -8.39
N LEU A 331 -52.74 19.56 -9.41
CA LEU A 331 -52.72 20.82 -10.16
C LEU A 331 -54.06 21.56 -10.19
N TYR A 332 -54.92 21.41 -9.18
CA TYR A 332 -56.24 22.08 -9.20
C TYR A 332 -56.55 23.09 -8.08
N ASN A 333 -55.72 23.30 -7.08
CA ASN A 333 -56.08 24.23 -5.99
C ASN A 333 -55.03 25.32 -5.74
N TYR A 334 -54.79 26.14 -6.76
CA TYR A 334 -54.42 27.55 -6.58
C TYR A 334 -55.23 28.39 -7.59
N ILE A 335 -56.48 28.64 -7.23
CA ILE A 335 -57.24 29.84 -7.61
C ILE A 335 -57.53 30.57 -6.31
#